data_AF-A0A1B9HUQ9-F1
#
_entry.id   AF-A0A1B9HUQ9-F1
#
_cell.length_a   1.000
_cell.length_b   1.000
_cell.length_c   1.000
_cell.angle_alpha   90.00
_cell.angle_beta   90.00
_cell.angle_gamma   90.00
#
_symmetry.space_group_name_H-M   'P 1'
#
loop_
_entity.id
_entity.type
_entity.pdbx_description
1 polymer ?
#
loop_
_entity_poly.entity_id
_entity_poly.type
_entity_poly.pdbx_seq_one_letter_code
_entity_poly.pdbx_strand_id
1 'polypeptide(L)'
;MKANLILNLSTGPEEPGKACKKHTPHKVTQYKKGKDSLAAQGKRRYDRKQSGYGGQTKPVFHKKAKTVSCVSRSCYAGILD
;
A
#
# COMPACT_ATOMS: atom_id res chain seq x y z
N MET A 1 8.79 13.98 14.10
CA MET A 1 7.35 14.25 14.37
C MET A 1 6.50 13.22 13.64
N LYS A 2 6.26 12.03 14.20
CA LYS A 2 5.31 11.06 13.61
C LYS A 2 3.94 11.39 14.18
N ALA A 3 3.07 11.96 13.34
CA ALA A 3 1.68 12.18 13.72
C ALA A 3 1.04 10.82 14.01
N ASN A 4 0.70 10.59 15.28
CA ASN A 4 -0.15 9.49 15.71
C ASN A 4 -1.57 9.77 15.21
N LEU A 5 -1.92 9.21 14.05
CA LEU A 5 -3.33 8.99 13.70
C LEU A 5 -3.67 7.55 14.08
N ILE A 6 -3.91 7.32 15.37
CA ILE A 6 -4.59 6.11 15.82
C ILE A 6 -6.07 6.46 15.91
N LEU A 7 -6.85 5.67 15.19
CA LEU A 7 -8.26 5.79 14.90
C LEU A 7 -9.08 5.70 16.20
N ASN A 8 -9.76 6.78 16.58
CA ASN A 8 -11.01 6.65 17.33
C ASN A 8 -12.14 6.57 16.29
N LEU A 9 -12.37 5.39 15.73
CA LEU A 9 -13.56 5.10 14.91
C LEU A 9 -14.47 4.17 15.71
N SER A 10 -15.32 4.76 16.53
CA SER A 10 -16.55 4.13 16.99
C SER A 10 -17.39 3.78 15.75
N THR A 11 -17.59 2.48 15.48
CA THR A 11 -18.59 1.90 14.56
C THR A 11 -18.78 2.62 13.20
N GLY A 12 -18.11 2.12 12.15
CA GLY A 12 -18.20 2.67 10.79
C GLY A 12 -19.56 2.41 10.08
N PRO A 13 -19.83 3.09 8.94
CA PRO A 13 -21.10 3.02 8.21
C PRO A 13 -21.43 1.59 7.78
N GLU A 14 -22.74 1.26 7.77
CA GLU A 14 -23.23 -0.06 7.35
C GLU A 14 -23.09 -0.23 5.84
N GLU A 15 -21.94 -0.73 5.41
CA GLU A 15 -21.65 -1.00 4.01
C GLU A 15 -22.10 -2.43 3.63
N PRO A 16 -22.62 -2.65 2.41
CA PRO A 16 -22.97 -3.98 1.94
C PRO A 16 -21.68 -4.76 1.66
N GLY A 17 -21.40 -5.77 2.49
CA GLY A 17 -20.25 -6.64 2.30
C GLY A 17 -20.38 -7.46 1.02
N LYS A 18 -19.35 -7.49 0.16
CA LYS A 18 -19.33 -8.29 -1.09
C LYS A 18 -19.63 -9.78 -0.86
N ALA A 19 -19.30 -10.32 0.31
CA ALA A 19 -19.59 -11.70 0.69
C ALA A 19 -20.94 -11.85 1.45
N CYS A 20 -21.32 -10.87 2.26
CA CYS A 20 -22.45 -10.98 3.19
C CYS A 20 -23.81 -10.61 2.55
N LYS A 21 -23.82 -9.92 1.40
CA LYS A 21 -25.02 -9.43 0.67
C LYS A 21 -26.03 -8.65 1.53
N LYS A 22 -25.62 -8.21 2.72
CA LYS A 22 -26.37 -7.46 3.72
C LYS A 22 -25.48 -6.35 4.26
N HIS A 23 -26.09 -5.27 4.72
CA HIS A 23 -25.43 -4.15 5.35
C HIS A 23 -25.03 -4.56 6.78
N THR A 24 -23.73 -4.57 7.04
CA THR A 24 -23.20 -4.91 8.37
C THR A 24 -22.11 -3.92 8.76
N PRO A 25 -21.97 -3.57 10.05
CA PRO A 25 -20.90 -2.69 10.50
C PRO A 25 -19.53 -3.35 10.27
N HIS A 26 -18.67 -2.68 9.52
CA HIS A 26 -17.30 -3.14 9.24
C HIS A 26 -16.27 -2.20 9.85
N LYS A 27 -15.26 -2.77 10.53
CA LYS A 27 -14.14 -1.97 11.04
C LYS A 27 -13.32 -1.41 9.87
N VAL A 28 -13.21 -0.09 9.82
CA VAL A 28 -12.42 0.60 8.80
C VAL A 28 -11.01 0.84 9.34
N THR A 29 -10.00 0.31 8.64
CA THR A 29 -8.59 0.56 8.94
C THR A 29 -7.88 1.04 7.69
N GLN A 30 -6.91 1.93 7.86
CA GLN A 30 -6.05 2.36 6.77
C GLN A 30 -5.14 1.20 6.31
N TYR A 31 -5.07 0.98 5.00
CA TYR A 31 -4.11 0.02 4.46
C TYR A 31 -2.68 0.49 4.68
N LYS A 32 -1.82 -0.43 5.14
CA LYS A 32 -0.37 -0.23 5.24
C LYS A 32 0.32 -1.33 4.42
N LYS A 33 1.32 -0.95 3.62
CA LYS A 33 2.13 -1.94 2.90
C LYS A 33 2.90 -2.79 3.92
N GLY A 34 2.77 -4.11 3.83
CA GLY A 34 3.57 -5.06 4.61
C GLY A 34 5.03 -5.13 4.15
N LYS A 35 5.86 -5.85 4.91
CA LYS A 35 7.25 -6.15 4.52
C LYS A 35 7.26 -7.04 3.27
N ASP A 36 8.17 -6.77 2.34
CA ASP A 36 8.32 -7.59 1.14
C ASP A 36 8.88 -8.99 1.51
N SER A 37 8.31 -10.05 0.91
CA SER A 37 8.72 -11.44 1.16
C SER A 37 9.99 -11.82 0.39
N LEU A 38 10.90 -12.56 1.05
CA LEU A 38 12.14 -13.06 0.44
C LEU A 38 11.90 -14.23 -0.53
N ALA A 39 10.85 -15.02 -0.30
CA ALA A 39 10.52 -16.16 -1.15
C ALA A 39 9.86 -15.75 -2.48
N ALA A 40 9.48 -14.48 -2.62
CA ALA A 40 8.91 -13.96 -3.85
C ALA A 40 9.89 -14.14 -5.03
N GLN A 41 9.37 -14.59 -6.17
CA GLN A 41 10.18 -14.86 -7.36
C GLN A 41 10.99 -13.63 -7.81
N GLY A 42 10.40 -12.44 -7.74
CA GLY A 42 11.05 -11.18 -8.08
C GLY A 42 12.27 -10.88 -7.20
N LYS A 43 12.15 -11.15 -5.88
CA LYS A 43 13.24 -10.91 -4.93
C LYS A 43 14.37 -11.92 -5.13
N ARG A 44 14.06 -13.22 -5.25
CA ARG A 44 15.04 -14.27 -5.58
C ARG A 44 15.84 -13.97 -6.84
N ARG A 45 15.16 -13.53 -7.90
CA ARG A 45 15.80 -13.12 -9.16
C ARG A 45 16.69 -11.90 -8.98
N TYR A 46 16.27 -10.91 -8.19
CA TYR A 46 17.06 -9.71 -7.92
C TYR A 46 18.34 -10.05 -7.17
N ASP A 47 18.25 -10.85 -6.12
CA ASP A 47 19.39 -11.21 -5.28
C ASP A 47 20.44 -12.03 -6.05
N ARG A 48 20.00 -13.00 -6.86
CA ARG A 48 20.88 -13.75 -7.76
C ARG A 48 21.52 -12.88 -8.85
N LYS A 49 20.83 -11.83 -9.32
CA LYS A 49 21.40 -10.90 -10.31
C LYS A 49 22.41 -9.95 -9.65
N GLN A 50 22.20 -9.61 -8.39
CA GLN A 50 23.03 -8.67 -7.65
C GLN A 50 24.31 -9.32 -7.10
N SER A 51 24.36 -10.65 -6.95
CA SER A 51 25.55 -11.35 -6.47
C SER A 51 26.70 -11.32 -7.49
N GLY A 52 27.94 -11.18 -7.00
CA GLY A 52 29.15 -11.18 -7.82
C GLY A 52 29.70 -9.78 -8.07
N TYR A 53 30.50 -9.64 -9.12
CA TYR A 53 31.06 -8.36 -9.56
C TYR A 53 30.13 -7.71 -10.60
N GLY A 54 30.08 -6.37 -10.63
CA GLY A 54 29.24 -5.64 -11.59
C GLY A 54 28.26 -4.62 -10.98
N GLY A 55 28.34 -4.37 -9.66
CA GLY A 55 27.63 -3.27 -9.01
C GLY A 55 26.10 -3.37 -9.13
N GLN A 56 25.44 -2.25 -9.36
CA GLN A 56 23.98 -2.15 -9.37
C GLN A 56 23.37 -2.72 -10.65
N THR A 57 22.65 -3.84 -10.57
CA THR A 57 22.17 -4.58 -11.76
C THR A 57 20.77 -4.20 -12.29
N LYS A 58 20.05 -3.34 -11.56
CA LYS A 58 18.71 -2.85 -11.91
C LYS A 58 18.62 -1.34 -11.71
N PRO A 59 17.87 -0.62 -12.57
CA PRO A 59 17.78 0.83 -12.47
C PRO A 59 17.08 1.24 -11.17
N VAL A 60 17.70 2.17 -10.44
CA VAL A 60 17.04 2.88 -9.33
C VAL A 60 16.31 4.07 -9.93
N PHE A 61 15.06 4.28 -9.51
CA PHE A 61 14.27 5.40 -9.97
C PHE A 61 14.55 6.64 -9.10
N HIS A 62 15.31 7.60 -9.66
CA HIS A 62 15.85 8.73 -8.90
C HIS A 62 14.89 9.94 -8.79
N LYS A 63 14.04 10.18 -9.80
CA LYS A 63 13.20 11.38 -9.86
C LYS A 63 11.72 11.03 -9.68
N LYS A 64 11.25 11.01 -8.43
CA LYS A 64 9.83 10.83 -8.11
C LYS A 64 9.08 12.16 -8.19
N ALA A 65 8.05 12.23 -9.03
CA ALA A 65 7.17 13.40 -9.14
C ALA A 65 5.97 13.35 -8.18
N LYS A 66 5.47 12.14 -7.87
CA LYS A 66 4.31 11.96 -6.99
C LYS A 66 4.71 12.15 -5.53
N THR A 67 4.12 13.15 -4.88
CA THR A 67 4.31 13.47 -3.46
C THR A 67 3.30 12.78 -2.55
N VAL A 68 2.11 12.47 -3.08
CA VAL A 68 1.04 11.75 -2.38
C VAL A 68 0.91 10.31 -2.91
N SER A 69 0.87 9.36 -1.99
CA SER A 69 0.54 7.97 -2.29
C SER A 69 -0.93 7.74 -1.97
N CYS A 70 -1.73 7.31 -2.95
CA CYS A 70 -3.15 7.05 -2.74
C CYS A 70 -3.32 6.04 -1.60
N VAL A 71 -3.96 6.49 -0.53
CA VAL A 71 -4.26 5.65 0.62
C VAL A 71 -5.60 5.01 0.34
N SER A 72 -5.59 3.71 0.07
CA SER A 72 -6.79 2.97 -0.29
C SER A 72 -7.86 3.01 0.81
N ARG A 73 -8.92 3.80 0.54
CA ARG A 73 -10.35 3.38 0.59
C ARG A 73 -11.32 4.31 -0.19
N SER A 74 -10.92 5.51 -0.62
CA SER A 74 -11.81 6.43 -1.40
C SER A 74 -11.07 7.54 -2.17
N CYS A 75 -10.06 7.23 -2.98
CA CYS A 75 -9.50 8.24 -3.89
C CYS A 75 -10.38 8.41 -5.15
N TYR A 76 -11.60 8.93 -4.96
CA TYR A 76 -12.43 9.50 -6.03
C TYR A 76 -13.13 10.76 -5.47
N ALA A 77 -12.46 11.91 -5.57
CA ALA A 77 -13.03 13.25 -5.69
C ALA A 77 -11.86 14.24 -5.74
N GLY A 78 -11.55 14.79 -6.91
CA GLY A 78 -10.68 15.97 -7.01
C GLY A 78 -9.33 15.81 -7.72
N ILE A 79 -9.27 15.17 -8.89
CA ILE A 79 -8.32 15.60 -9.93
C ILE A 79 -9.17 16.12 -11.10
N LEU A 80 -9.68 17.34 -10.92
CA LEU A 80 -9.87 18.28 -12.01
C LEU A 80 -8.59 19.14 -12.03
N ASP A 81 -8.12 19.42 -13.24
CA ASP A 81 -6.89 20.12 -13.66
C ASP A 81 -5.58 19.31 -13.66
#